data_AF-A0A2D9YX64-F1
#
_entry.id   AF-A0A2D9YX64-F1
#
_cell.length_a   1.000
_cell.length_b   1.000
_cell.length_c   1.000
_cell.angle_alpha   90.00
_cell.angle_beta   90.00
_cell.angle_gamma   90.00
#
_symmetry.space_group_name_H-M   'P 1'
#
loop_
_entity.id
_entity.type
_entity.pdbx_description
1 polymer ?
#
loop_
_entity_poly.entity_id
_entity_poly.type
_entity_poly.pdbx_seq_one_letter_code
_entity_poly.pdbx_strand_id
1 'polypeptide(L)'
;MSFKKTASTLSKNANTLKRKYYISEKILNKEYEHLFYKHWICAGRSSELSSIGQYKTVNIGKENIIILRDSNNKIVAHYNVCRHRGTRICKNKSGHFSKSIQCGYHGWTYDLNGDLIGAPHMDAVENFNKINYALHSVALKEWEGFIFINLSDKPNNFEFYFSPILNRFKQWNISTLKTLERKKYNVKGNWKLVIQNYCECYHCPILHPELAAIHNYMGGRNDLYDGAFLGGYMDFNKNKES
;
A
#
# COMPACT_ATOMS: atom_id res chain seq x y z
N MET A 1 4.88 14.20 24.05
CA MET A 1 4.47 14.94 22.83
C MET A 1 3.48 16.02 23.23
N SER A 2 3.54 17.19 22.59
CA SER A 2 2.57 18.28 22.81
C SER A 2 1.44 18.13 21.78
N PHE A 3 0.21 17.93 22.24
CA PHE A 3 -0.97 17.88 21.37
C PHE A 3 -1.33 19.29 20.91
N LYS A 4 -1.67 19.44 19.62
CA LYS A 4 -2.18 20.68 19.06
C LYS A 4 -3.58 20.47 18.50
N LYS A 5 -4.46 21.45 18.69
CA LYS A 5 -5.74 21.49 17.97
C LYS A 5 -5.44 21.60 16.47
N THR A 6 -6.15 20.85 15.64
CA THR A 6 -5.95 20.88 14.18
C THR A 6 -6.04 22.31 13.61
N ALA A 7 -6.96 23.13 14.13
CA ALA A 7 -7.10 24.52 13.71
C ALA A 7 -5.86 25.39 14.00
N SER A 8 -5.08 25.07 15.04
CA SER A 8 -3.89 25.84 15.41
C SER A 8 -2.60 25.35 14.75
N THR A 9 -2.65 24.27 13.96
CA THR A 9 -1.51 23.80 13.15
C THR A 9 -1.52 24.37 11.73
N LEU A 10 -2.59 25.06 11.33
CA LEU A 10 -2.70 25.65 10.00
C LEU A 10 -1.94 26.98 9.93
N SER A 11 -1.21 27.17 8.82
CA SER A 11 -0.54 28.45 8.54
C SER A 11 -1.57 29.53 8.20
N LYS A 12 -1.36 30.76 8.68
CA LYS A 12 -2.20 31.92 8.32
C LYS A 12 -2.23 32.08 6.79
N ASN A 13 -3.41 32.28 6.21
CA ASN A 13 -3.66 32.35 4.77
C ASN A 13 -3.46 31.02 3.99
N ALA A 14 -3.45 29.87 4.67
CA ALA A 14 -3.48 28.58 4.00
C ALA A 14 -4.75 28.44 3.14
N ASN A 15 -4.56 27.99 1.91
CA ASN A 15 -5.63 27.68 0.97
C ASN A 15 -5.44 26.26 0.46
N THR A 16 -6.52 25.66 -0.07
CA THR A 16 -6.42 24.39 -0.79
C THR A 16 -5.58 24.55 -2.05
N LEU A 17 -5.17 23.42 -2.63
CA LEU A 17 -4.35 23.43 -3.84
C LEU A 17 -5.13 24.06 -5.00
N LYS A 18 -4.41 24.69 -5.95
CA LYS A 18 -5.03 25.20 -7.18
C LYS A 18 -5.67 24.05 -7.98
N ARG A 19 -6.76 24.33 -8.71
CA ARG A 19 -7.50 23.36 -9.54
C ARG A 19 -6.62 22.39 -10.34
N LYS A 20 -5.53 22.89 -10.95
CA LYS A 20 -4.60 22.10 -11.77
C LYS A 20 -4.07 20.83 -11.06
N TYR A 21 -3.86 20.89 -9.74
CA TYR A 21 -3.34 19.75 -8.97
C TYR A 21 -4.34 18.60 -8.87
N TYR A 22 -5.63 18.86 -9.05
CA TYR A 22 -6.67 17.84 -8.96
C TYR A 22 -7.04 17.23 -10.31
N ILE A 23 -6.76 17.91 -11.41
CA ILE A 23 -7.26 17.51 -12.75
C ILE A 23 -6.16 17.23 -13.78
N SER A 24 -4.92 17.68 -13.56
CA SER A 24 -3.88 17.56 -14.58
C SER A 24 -3.24 16.17 -14.56
N GLU A 25 -3.35 15.44 -15.66
CA GLU A 25 -2.67 14.15 -15.84
C GLU A 25 -1.14 14.26 -15.72
N LYS A 26 -0.55 15.34 -16.24
CA LYS A 26 0.89 15.61 -16.11
C LYS A 26 1.32 15.73 -14.65
N ILE A 27 0.50 16.36 -13.80
CA ILE A 27 0.78 16.44 -12.36
C ILE A 27 0.60 15.07 -11.72
N LEU A 28 -0.46 14.33 -12.05
CA LEU A 28 -0.68 12.99 -11.53
C LEU A 28 0.48 12.03 -11.86
N ASN A 29 1.01 12.07 -13.08
CA ASN A 29 2.18 11.26 -13.45
C ASN A 29 3.41 11.61 -12.61
N LYS A 30 3.64 12.91 -12.36
CA LYS A 30 4.71 13.35 -11.44
C LYS A 30 4.47 12.87 -10.01
N GLU A 31 3.21 12.88 -9.54
CA GLU A 31 2.87 12.36 -8.21
C GLU A 31 3.15 10.85 -8.11
N TYR A 32 2.91 10.07 -9.16
CA TYR A 32 3.36 8.67 -9.20
C TYR A 32 4.87 8.55 -9.05
N GLU A 33 5.64 9.24 -9.89
CA GLU A 33 7.11 9.19 -9.90
C GLU A 33 7.76 9.68 -8.59
N HIS A 34 7.19 10.72 -7.99
CA HIS A 34 7.82 11.42 -6.86
C HIS A 34 7.23 11.03 -5.51
N LEU A 35 6.02 10.48 -5.47
CA LEU A 35 5.36 10.06 -4.24
C LEU A 35 5.13 8.55 -4.22
N PHE A 36 4.23 8.05 -5.06
CA PHE A 36 3.76 6.67 -4.93
C PHE A 36 4.84 5.62 -5.22
N TYR A 37 5.79 5.92 -6.10
CA TYR A 37 6.90 5.01 -6.38
C TYR A 37 8.03 5.08 -5.36
N LYS A 38 8.08 6.14 -4.53
CA LYS A 38 9.20 6.38 -3.59
C LYS A 38 8.88 6.09 -2.14
N HIS A 39 7.60 6.02 -1.79
CA HIS A 39 7.14 5.81 -0.40
C HIS A 39 6.47 4.45 -0.21
N TRP A 40 6.47 4.00 1.04
CA TRP A 40 5.78 2.78 1.44
C TRP A 40 4.26 2.94 1.31
N ILE A 41 3.63 2.00 0.60
CA ILE A 41 2.18 1.96 0.39
C ILE A 41 1.62 0.68 0.99
N CYS A 42 0.57 0.80 1.81
CA CYS A 42 -0.16 -0.35 2.32
C CYS A 42 -0.88 -1.07 1.17
N ALA A 43 -0.52 -2.32 0.93
CA ALA A 43 -1.04 -3.18 -0.11
C ALA A 43 -2.13 -4.15 0.39
N GLY A 44 -2.51 -4.08 1.67
CA GLY A 44 -3.56 -4.89 2.29
C GLY A 44 -3.06 -5.70 3.49
N ARG A 45 -3.79 -6.75 3.86
CA ARG A 45 -3.49 -7.62 5.00
C ARG A 45 -2.63 -8.82 4.60
N SER A 46 -1.72 -9.23 5.47
CA SER A 46 -0.94 -10.47 5.34
C SER A 46 -1.85 -11.71 5.33
N SER A 47 -2.95 -11.67 6.07
CA SER A 47 -3.93 -12.76 6.15
C SER A 47 -4.66 -13.05 4.83
N GLU A 48 -4.57 -12.17 3.83
CA GLU A 48 -5.09 -12.43 2.48
C GLU A 48 -4.27 -13.47 1.72
N LEU A 49 -3.04 -13.74 2.18
CA LEU A 49 -2.09 -14.68 1.61
C LEU A 49 -1.77 -15.70 2.72
N SER A 50 -2.68 -16.63 2.98
CA SER A 50 -2.60 -17.56 4.12
C SER A 50 -1.86 -18.86 3.80
N SER A 51 -1.72 -19.21 2.51
CA SER A 51 -1.11 -20.46 2.06
C SER A 51 0.01 -20.20 1.05
N ILE A 52 1.04 -21.06 1.05
CA ILE A 52 2.14 -21.03 0.08
C ILE A 52 1.58 -21.00 -1.34
N GLY A 53 2.15 -20.17 -2.22
CA GLY A 53 1.71 -20.02 -3.60
C GLY A 53 0.47 -19.14 -3.78
N GLN A 54 -0.28 -18.83 -2.73
CA GLN A 54 -1.37 -17.87 -2.80
C GLN A 54 -0.83 -16.48 -3.13
N TYR A 55 -1.47 -15.81 -4.08
CA TYR A 55 -1.05 -14.49 -4.54
C TYR A 55 -2.23 -13.54 -4.72
N LYS A 56 -1.90 -12.25 -4.72
CA LYS A 56 -2.73 -11.16 -5.21
C LYS A 56 -1.91 -10.23 -6.09
N THR A 57 -2.58 -9.44 -6.92
CA THR A 57 -1.94 -8.38 -7.69
C THR A 57 -2.43 -7.01 -7.24
N VAL A 58 -1.51 -6.04 -7.17
CA VAL A 58 -1.81 -4.65 -6.81
C VAL A 58 -1.36 -3.72 -7.95
N ASN A 59 -2.18 -2.73 -8.28
CA ASN A 59 -1.82 -1.69 -9.25
C ASN A 59 -1.43 -0.40 -8.53
N ILE A 60 -0.32 0.21 -8.93
CA ILE A 60 0.08 1.55 -8.51
C ILE A 60 0.40 2.36 -9.76
N GLY A 61 -0.54 3.22 -10.14
CA GLY A 61 -0.47 3.90 -11.44
C GLY A 61 -0.44 2.88 -12.57
N LYS A 62 0.64 2.88 -13.35
CA LYS A 62 0.85 1.95 -14.48
C LYS A 62 1.51 0.63 -14.06
N GLU A 63 2.09 0.56 -12.86
CA GLU A 63 2.78 -0.63 -12.37
C GLU A 63 1.81 -1.66 -11.81
N ASN A 64 2.11 -2.94 -12.05
CA ASN A 64 1.36 -4.07 -11.50
C ASN A 64 2.32 -5.01 -10.78
N ILE A 65 1.99 -5.33 -9.53
CA ILE A 65 2.86 -6.06 -8.61
C ILE A 65 2.17 -7.36 -8.21
N ILE A 66 2.86 -8.50 -8.33
CA ILE A 66 2.46 -9.77 -7.72
C ILE A 66 2.96 -9.75 -6.28
N ILE A 67 2.08 -9.99 -5.32
CA ILE A 67 2.43 -10.23 -3.93
C ILE A 67 1.97 -11.64 -3.59
N LEU A 68 2.88 -12.49 -3.13
CA LEU A 68 2.61 -13.90 -2.88
C LEU A 68 3.30 -14.41 -1.62
N ARG A 69 2.83 -15.54 -1.11
CA ARG A 69 3.53 -16.30 -0.07
C ARG A 69 4.45 -17.33 -0.73
N ASP A 70 5.74 -17.25 -0.44
CA ASP A 70 6.77 -18.12 -1.00
C ASP A 70 6.81 -19.51 -0.35
N SER A 71 7.72 -20.37 -0.82
CA SER A 71 7.94 -21.71 -0.28
C SER A 71 8.55 -21.73 1.14
N ASN A 72 9.15 -20.62 1.58
CA ASN A 72 9.70 -20.42 2.92
C ASN A 72 8.66 -19.81 3.88
N ASN A 73 7.40 -19.73 3.46
CA ASN A 73 6.30 -19.15 4.22
C ASN A 73 6.49 -17.65 4.53
N LYS A 74 7.23 -16.91 3.69
CA LYS A 74 7.37 -15.45 3.74
C LYS A 74 6.54 -14.80 2.64
N ILE A 75 6.11 -13.57 2.83
CA ILE A 75 5.48 -12.80 1.76
C ILE A 75 6.56 -12.06 0.97
N VAL A 76 6.52 -12.21 -0.35
CA VAL A 76 7.43 -11.54 -1.29
C VAL A 76 6.62 -10.77 -2.34
N ALA A 77 7.25 -9.80 -2.99
CA ALA A 77 6.62 -9.01 -4.04
C ALA A 77 7.55 -8.83 -5.25
N HIS A 78 6.97 -8.94 -6.45
CA HIS A 78 7.68 -8.78 -7.71
C HIS A 78 6.83 -8.00 -8.70
N TYR A 79 7.46 -7.29 -9.63
CA TYR A 79 6.75 -6.74 -10.78
C TYR A 79 6.11 -7.88 -11.60
N ASN A 80 4.84 -7.71 -11.98
CA ASN A 80 4.07 -8.67 -12.76
C ASN A 80 4.43 -8.58 -14.25
N VAL A 81 5.70 -8.82 -14.56
CA VAL A 81 6.26 -8.68 -15.89
C VAL A 81 7.32 -9.77 -16.11
N CYS A 82 7.10 -10.60 -17.12
CA CYS A 82 8.05 -11.64 -17.49
C CYS A 82 9.34 -11.01 -18.03
N ARG A 83 10.49 -11.49 -17.55
CA ARG A 83 11.82 -11.02 -17.95
C ARG A 83 12.25 -11.40 -19.37
N HIS A 84 11.46 -12.22 -20.07
CA HIS A 84 11.70 -12.56 -21.47
C HIS A 84 11.30 -11.40 -22.41
N ARG A 85 10.00 -11.14 -22.56
CA ARG A 85 9.44 -10.15 -23.51
C ARG A 85 8.39 -9.23 -22.88
N GLY A 86 8.43 -9.06 -21.56
CA GLY A 86 7.59 -8.07 -20.88
C GLY A 86 6.12 -8.46 -20.71
N THR A 87 5.74 -9.72 -20.93
CA THR A 87 4.34 -10.15 -20.80
C THR A 87 3.90 -10.15 -19.35
N ARG A 88 2.71 -9.62 -19.08
CA ARG A 88 2.04 -9.75 -17.77
C ARG A 88 1.79 -11.22 -17.45
N ILE A 89 2.28 -11.69 -16.31
CA ILE A 89 2.23 -13.09 -15.90
C ILE A 89 0.84 -13.43 -15.35
N CYS A 90 0.41 -12.71 -14.30
CA CYS A 90 -0.91 -12.89 -13.69
C CYS A 90 -1.93 -11.95 -14.32
N LYS A 91 -2.97 -12.50 -14.94
CA LYS A 91 -4.12 -11.73 -15.45
C LYS A 91 -5.20 -11.48 -14.39
N ASN A 92 -5.34 -12.42 -13.44
CA ASN A 92 -6.31 -12.35 -12.36
C ASN A 92 -5.78 -11.50 -11.19
N LYS A 93 -6.69 -10.87 -10.45
CA LYS A 93 -6.35 -10.05 -9.27
C LYS A 93 -5.83 -10.87 -8.09
N SER A 94 -6.14 -12.16 -8.07
CA SER A 94 -5.71 -13.10 -7.05
C SER A 94 -5.77 -14.51 -7.62
N GLY A 95 -5.07 -15.43 -6.96
CA GLY A 95 -5.09 -16.83 -7.31
C GLY A 95 -4.11 -17.62 -6.45
N HIS A 96 -3.75 -18.80 -6.95
CA HIS A 96 -2.83 -19.69 -6.27
C HIS A 96 -1.90 -20.34 -7.31
N PHE A 97 -0.60 -20.27 -7.06
CA PHE A 97 0.43 -21.00 -7.80
C PHE A 97 0.64 -22.35 -7.12
N SER A 98 0.60 -23.45 -7.87
CA SER A 98 0.78 -24.78 -7.28
C SER A 98 2.21 -25.03 -6.80
N LYS A 99 3.21 -24.62 -7.59
CA LYS A 99 4.65 -24.80 -7.28
C LYS A 99 5.54 -23.68 -7.81
N SER A 100 5.16 -23.06 -8.93
CA SER A 100 5.99 -22.09 -9.64
C SER A 100 5.12 -21.04 -10.33
N ILE A 101 5.77 -19.92 -10.66
CA ILE A 101 5.18 -18.82 -11.42
C ILE A 101 5.52 -19.07 -12.89
N GLN A 102 4.56 -19.49 -13.71
CA GLN A 102 4.78 -19.74 -15.13
C GLN A 102 4.19 -18.64 -16.02
N CYS A 103 5.00 -18.08 -16.90
CA CYS A 103 4.56 -17.13 -17.90
C CYS A 103 3.77 -17.83 -19.02
N GLY A 104 2.52 -17.43 -19.21
CA GLY A 104 1.64 -17.98 -20.24
C GLY A 104 1.97 -17.62 -21.69
N TYR A 105 3.11 -16.96 -21.97
CA TYR A 105 3.53 -16.67 -23.35
C TYR A 105 4.46 -17.76 -23.91
N HIS A 106 5.63 -17.96 -23.28
CA HIS A 106 6.65 -18.90 -23.74
C HIS A 106 7.09 -19.89 -22.66
N GLY A 107 6.33 -20.02 -21.57
CA GLY A 107 6.62 -21.02 -20.53
C GLY A 107 7.84 -20.74 -19.65
N TRP A 108 8.40 -19.52 -19.68
CA TRP A 108 9.42 -19.13 -18.68
C TRP A 108 8.84 -19.28 -17.28
N THR A 109 9.53 -20.03 -16.44
CA THR A 109 9.06 -20.53 -15.16
C THR A 109 10.00 -20.06 -14.07
N TYR A 110 9.45 -19.34 -13.10
CA TYR A 110 10.15 -18.84 -11.92
C TYR A 110 9.72 -19.64 -10.70
N ASP A 111 10.58 -19.78 -9.71
CA ASP A 111 10.15 -20.27 -8.40
C ASP A 111 9.25 -19.23 -7.69
N LEU A 112 8.79 -19.54 -6.48
CA LEU A 112 7.94 -18.60 -5.73
C LEU A 112 8.71 -17.42 -5.11
N ASN A 113 10.05 -17.43 -5.15
CA ASN A 113 10.90 -16.30 -4.79
C ASN A 113 11.22 -15.39 -5.99
N GLY A 114 10.80 -15.79 -7.19
CA GLY A 114 10.99 -15.04 -8.43
C GLY A 114 12.25 -15.41 -9.21
N ASP A 115 13.04 -16.39 -8.77
CA ASP A 115 14.23 -16.83 -9.49
C ASP A 115 13.85 -17.66 -10.73
N LEU A 116 14.49 -17.41 -11.87
CA LEU A 116 14.21 -18.15 -13.10
C LEU A 116 14.77 -19.58 -13.00
N ILE A 117 13.88 -20.57 -12.98
CA ILE A 117 14.26 -22.00 -12.88
C ILE A 117 14.10 -22.74 -14.20
N GLY A 118 13.22 -22.29 -15.09
CA GLY A 118 12.95 -22.91 -16.38
C GLY A 118 12.79 -21.87 -17.49
N ALA A 119 13.49 -22.06 -18.60
CA ALA A 119 13.39 -21.22 -19.78
C ALA A 119 13.54 -22.12 -21.02
N PRO A 120 12.42 -22.55 -21.64
CA PRO A 120 12.45 -23.50 -22.76
C PRO A 120 13.41 -23.06 -23.86
N HIS A 121 14.26 -23.99 -24.33
CA HIS A 121 15.25 -23.83 -25.40
C HIS A 121 16.37 -22.80 -25.19
N MET A 122 16.43 -22.16 -24.01
CA MET A 122 17.49 -21.18 -23.72
C MET A 122 18.83 -21.83 -23.41
N ASP A 123 18.87 -23.14 -23.19
CA ASP A 123 20.09 -23.96 -23.09
C ASP A 123 20.90 -23.99 -24.40
N ALA A 124 20.26 -23.77 -25.55
CA ALA A 124 20.92 -23.65 -26.85
C ALA A 124 21.52 -22.25 -27.09
N VAL A 125 21.22 -21.26 -26.24
CA VAL A 125 21.72 -19.89 -26.38
C VAL A 125 23.05 -19.77 -25.63
N GLU A 126 24.10 -19.45 -26.38
CA GLU A 126 25.44 -19.30 -25.82
C GLU A 126 25.44 -18.24 -24.70
N ASN A 127 26.08 -18.57 -23.57
CA ASN A 127 26.21 -17.72 -22.39
C ASN A 127 24.88 -17.30 -21.72
N PHE A 128 23.76 -17.98 -21.99
CA PHE A 128 22.53 -17.72 -21.26
C PHE A 128 22.64 -18.20 -19.80
N ASN A 129 22.53 -17.26 -18.86
CA ASN A 129 22.51 -17.55 -17.43
C ASN A 129 21.18 -17.11 -16.82
N LYS A 130 20.42 -18.07 -16.29
CA LYS A 130 19.11 -17.85 -15.67
C LYS A 130 19.14 -16.82 -14.53
N ILE A 131 20.25 -16.73 -13.80
CA ILE A 131 20.43 -15.80 -12.67
C ILE A 131 20.22 -14.34 -13.11
N ASN A 132 20.55 -14.00 -14.36
CA ASN A 132 20.39 -12.63 -14.88
C ASN A 132 18.93 -12.23 -15.16
N TYR A 133 18.01 -13.19 -15.06
CA TYR A 133 16.61 -13.06 -15.47
C TYR A 133 15.61 -13.39 -14.36
N ALA A 134 15.98 -13.31 -13.09
CA ALA A 134 15.03 -13.33 -11.98
C ALA A 134 13.99 -12.20 -12.10
N LEU A 135 12.76 -12.39 -11.60
CA LEU A 135 11.77 -11.33 -11.58
C LEU A 135 12.31 -10.09 -10.85
N HIS A 136 11.93 -8.90 -11.32
CA HIS A 136 12.28 -7.67 -10.61
C HIS A 136 11.54 -7.64 -9.28
N SER A 137 12.27 -7.74 -8.18
CA SER A 137 11.73 -7.70 -6.83
C SER A 137 11.29 -6.29 -6.44
N VAL A 138 10.28 -6.24 -5.57
CA VAL A 138 9.72 -5.01 -5.00
C VAL A 138 9.93 -5.08 -3.50
N ALA A 139 10.41 -4.00 -2.90
CA ALA A 139 10.66 -3.96 -1.48
C ALA A 139 9.35 -4.16 -0.71
N LEU A 140 9.37 -5.02 0.31
CA LEU A 140 8.19 -5.39 1.09
C LEU A 140 8.50 -5.37 2.59
N LYS A 141 7.54 -4.90 3.38
CA LYS A 141 7.55 -5.00 4.82
C LYS A 141 6.20 -5.51 5.33
N GLU A 142 6.22 -6.56 6.15
CA GLU A 142 5.08 -6.92 6.98
C GLU A 142 5.17 -6.18 8.32
N TRP A 143 4.13 -5.44 8.69
CA TRP A 143 4.02 -4.71 9.96
C TRP A 143 2.60 -4.76 10.50
N GLU A 144 2.40 -5.20 11.73
CA GLU A 144 1.08 -5.35 12.38
C GLU A 144 0.04 -6.09 11.52
N GLY A 145 0.49 -7.11 10.76
CA GLY A 145 -0.33 -7.92 9.85
C GLY A 145 -0.77 -7.19 8.57
N PHE A 146 -0.24 -6.00 8.30
CA PHE A 146 -0.34 -5.32 7.02
C PHE A 146 0.90 -5.57 6.17
N ILE A 147 0.69 -5.61 4.86
CA ILE A 147 1.75 -5.66 3.86
C ILE A 147 1.96 -4.24 3.32
N PHE A 148 3.19 -3.75 3.41
CA PHE A 148 3.63 -2.52 2.76
C PHE A 148 4.60 -2.84 1.64
N ILE A 149 4.49 -2.13 0.52
CA ILE A 149 5.42 -2.24 -0.61
C ILE A 149 6.02 -0.87 -0.95
N ASN A 150 7.24 -0.87 -1.50
CA ASN A 150 7.90 0.33 -2.01
C ASN A 150 8.59 0.00 -3.35
N LEU A 151 8.32 0.81 -4.37
CA LEU A 151 8.77 0.60 -5.75
C LEU A 151 10.11 1.27 -6.06
N SER A 152 10.69 2.00 -5.10
CA SER A 152 11.99 2.64 -5.23
C SER A 152 13.10 1.60 -5.28
N ASP A 153 14.09 1.80 -6.15
CA ASP A 153 15.34 1.02 -6.15
C ASP A 153 16.12 1.16 -4.83
N LYS A 154 15.90 2.27 -4.11
CA LYS A 154 16.48 2.57 -2.80
C LYS A 154 15.35 2.95 -1.84
N PRO A 155 14.59 1.98 -1.31
CA PRO A 155 13.49 2.26 -0.41
C PRO A 155 14.04 2.81 0.92
N ASN A 156 13.35 3.79 1.50
CA ASN A 156 13.67 4.26 2.85
C ASN A 156 13.47 3.11 3.86
N ASN A 157 14.28 3.05 4.91
CA ASN A 157 14.10 2.06 5.97
C ASN A 157 12.71 2.25 6.64
N PHE A 158 11.93 1.18 6.72
CA PHE A 158 10.55 1.24 7.22
C PHE A 158 10.50 1.59 8.70
N GLU A 159 11.34 0.96 9.53
CA GLU A 159 11.35 1.14 10.99
C GLU A 159 11.68 2.57 11.37
N PHE A 160 12.64 3.19 10.68
CA PHE A 160 12.98 4.59 10.86
C PHE A 160 11.84 5.51 10.42
N TYR A 161 11.29 5.29 9.22
CA TYR A 161 10.28 6.15 8.62
C TYR A 161 8.92 6.11 9.35
N PHE A 162 8.57 4.97 9.94
CA PHE A 162 7.35 4.77 10.73
C PHE A 162 7.58 4.73 12.26
N SER A 163 8.78 5.09 12.73
CA SER A 163 9.16 5.04 14.14
C SER A 163 8.12 5.60 15.12
N PRO A 164 7.37 6.71 14.84
CA PRO A 164 6.42 7.25 15.81
C PRO A 164 5.20 6.37 16.06
N ILE A 165 4.90 5.41 15.17
CA ILE A 165 3.70 4.56 15.27
C ILE A 165 3.99 3.09 15.58
N LEU A 166 5.25 2.65 15.53
CA LEU A 166 5.61 1.22 15.61
C LEU A 166 5.03 0.51 16.84
N ASN A 167 5.04 1.17 18.00
CA ASN A 167 4.52 0.63 19.25
C ASN A 167 3.19 1.26 19.69
N ARG A 168 2.69 2.24 18.92
CA ARG A 168 1.53 3.06 19.32
C ARG A 168 0.28 2.23 19.51
N PHE A 169 0.12 1.18 18.72
CA PHE A 169 -1.11 0.38 18.69
C PHE A 169 -0.99 -1.01 19.34
N LYS A 170 0.06 -1.22 20.16
CA LYS A 170 0.35 -2.54 20.74
C LYS A 170 -0.81 -3.12 21.56
N GLN A 171 -1.55 -2.28 22.28
CA GLN A 171 -2.68 -2.72 23.13
C GLN A 171 -3.84 -3.36 22.33
N TRP A 172 -3.99 -3.00 21.06
CA TRP A 172 -5.07 -3.52 20.21
C TRP A 172 -4.69 -4.79 19.45
N ASN A 173 -3.45 -5.28 19.60
CA ASN A 173 -2.94 -6.49 18.94
C ASN A 173 -3.34 -6.55 17.44
N ILE A 174 -3.11 -5.45 16.72
CA ILE A 174 -3.60 -5.25 15.34
C ILE A 174 -3.16 -6.38 14.41
N SER A 175 -1.96 -6.91 14.61
CA SER A 175 -1.46 -8.12 13.92
C SER A 175 -2.45 -9.30 13.92
N THR A 176 -3.19 -9.52 15.00
CA THR A 176 -4.11 -10.67 15.17
C THR A 176 -5.49 -10.45 14.54
N LEU A 177 -5.83 -9.20 14.17
CA LEU A 177 -7.14 -8.87 13.62
C LEU A 177 -7.37 -9.55 12.26
N LYS A 178 -8.61 -10.00 12.04
CA LYS A 178 -9.06 -10.60 10.78
C LYS A 178 -10.01 -9.66 10.06
N THR A 179 -9.95 -9.66 8.73
CA THR A 179 -10.92 -8.91 7.92
C THR A 179 -12.27 -9.62 7.97
N LEU A 180 -13.27 -8.98 8.57
CA LEU A 180 -14.65 -9.45 8.56
C LEU A 180 -15.34 -9.10 7.23
N GLU A 181 -15.18 -7.85 6.78
CA GLU A 181 -15.80 -7.34 5.55
C GLU A 181 -14.83 -6.41 4.81
N ARG A 182 -14.91 -6.39 3.48
CA ARG A 182 -14.20 -5.44 2.62
C ARG A 182 -15.17 -4.77 1.66
N LYS A 183 -15.33 -3.45 1.80
CA LYS A 183 -16.08 -2.62 0.86
C LYS A 183 -15.11 -1.90 -0.07
N LYS A 184 -15.37 -1.98 -1.38
CA LYS A 184 -14.56 -1.32 -2.40
C LYS A 184 -15.41 -0.35 -3.20
N TYR A 185 -14.99 0.90 -3.23
CA TYR A 185 -15.65 1.98 -3.95
C TYR A 185 -14.77 2.45 -5.11
N ASN A 186 -15.39 2.77 -6.24
CA ASN A 186 -14.75 3.51 -7.31
C ASN A 186 -15.18 4.98 -7.22
N VAL A 187 -14.27 5.84 -6.75
CA VAL A 187 -14.56 7.26 -6.54
C VAL A 187 -14.07 8.05 -7.75
N LYS A 188 -14.97 8.75 -8.43
CA LYS A 188 -14.63 9.65 -9.55
C LYS A 188 -14.06 10.97 -9.03
N GLY A 189 -12.92 10.91 -8.36
CA GLY A 189 -12.26 12.07 -7.74
C GLY A 189 -10.76 11.89 -7.61
N ASN A 190 -10.04 13.01 -7.49
CA ASN A 190 -8.59 12.97 -7.26
C ASN A 190 -8.29 12.39 -5.87
N TRP A 191 -7.27 11.53 -5.76
CA TRP A 191 -6.88 10.90 -4.49
C TRP A 191 -6.66 11.90 -3.35
N LYS A 192 -6.13 13.10 -3.67
CA LYS A 192 -5.90 14.17 -2.68
C LYS A 192 -7.18 14.64 -2.03
N LEU A 193 -8.30 14.65 -2.75
CA LEU A 193 -9.60 15.05 -2.18
C LEU A 193 -10.11 14.03 -1.17
N VAL A 194 -9.87 12.73 -1.41
CA VAL A 194 -10.22 11.67 -0.45
C VAL A 194 -9.42 11.82 0.83
N ILE A 195 -8.11 12.07 0.72
CA ILE A 195 -7.25 12.32 1.88
C ILE A 195 -7.66 13.62 2.60
N GLN A 196 -7.92 14.70 1.87
CA GLN A 196 -8.37 15.97 2.45
C GLN A 196 -9.68 15.80 3.22
N ASN A 197 -10.65 15.06 2.68
CA ASN A 197 -11.91 14.74 3.36
C ASN A 197 -11.71 13.88 4.61
N TYR A 198 -10.74 12.95 4.60
CA TYR A 198 -10.46 12.12 5.77
C TYR A 198 -9.75 12.89 6.89
N CYS A 199 -8.94 13.90 6.54
CA CYS A 199 -8.13 14.67 7.48
C CYS A 199 -8.90 15.79 8.22
N GLU A 200 -10.23 15.82 8.14
CA GLU A 200 -11.08 16.76 8.87
C GLU A 200 -12.43 16.12 9.23
N CYS A 201 -13.14 16.74 10.16
CA CYS A 201 -14.51 16.35 10.52
C CYS A 201 -15.46 17.56 10.49
N TYR A 202 -15.09 18.63 9.79
CA TYR A 202 -15.90 19.83 9.65
C TYR A 202 -17.22 19.54 8.92
N HIS A 203 -17.23 18.59 7.98
CA HIS A 203 -18.45 18.13 7.31
C HIS A 203 -19.29 17.14 8.14
N CYS A 204 -18.74 16.55 9.20
CA CYS A 204 -19.37 15.47 9.96
C CYS A 204 -20.75 15.82 10.54
N PRO A 205 -20.98 16.99 11.16
CA PRO A 205 -22.28 17.31 11.74
C PRO A 205 -23.43 17.34 10.72
N ILE A 206 -23.12 17.64 9.46
CA ILE A 206 -24.11 17.79 8.39
C ILE A 206 -24.32 16.47 7.65
N LEU A 207 -23.24 15.76 7.30
CA LEU A 207 -23.32 14.57 6.45
C LEU A 207 -23.35 13.24 7.22
N HIS A 208 -22.94 13.24 8.48
CA HIS A 208 -22.77 12.03 9.29
C HIS A 208 -23.42 12.18 10.68
N PRO A 209 -24.75 12.37 10.76
CA PRO A 209 -25.44 12.62 12.04
C PRO A 209 -25.20 11.52 13.08
N GLU A 210 -25.14 10.25 12.64
CA GLU A 210 -24.84 9.11 13.51
C GLU A 210 -23.42 9.17 14.09
N LEU A 211 -22.43 9.56 13.28
CA LEU A 211 -21.04 9.71 13.74
C LEU A 211 -20.89 10.91 14.67
N ALA A 212 -21.55 12.02 14.35
CA ALA A 212 -21.54 13.25 15.15
C ALA A 212 -22.22 13.07 16.52
N ALA A 213 -23.16 12.12 16.63
CA ALA A 213 -23.75 11.72 17.91
C ALA A 213 -22.74 11.02 18.84
N ILE A 214 -21.66 10.45 18.29
CA ILE A 214 -20.64 9.70 19.04
C ILE A 214 -19.42 10.58 19.32
N HIS A 215 -18.92 11.33 18.34
CA HIS A 215 -17.69 12.11 18.44
C HIS A 215 -17.93 13.61 18.36
N ASN A 216 -17.15 14.38 19.11
CA ASN A 216 -17.12 15.82 18.96
C ASN A 216 -16.27 16.19 17.74
N TYR A 217 -16.89 16.74 16.69
CA TYR A 217 -16.18 17.13 15.46
C TYR A 217 -15.08 18.20 15.67
N MET A 218 -15.14 18.95 16.78
CA MET A 218 -14.09 19.91 17.19
C MET A 218 -13.05 19.30 18.16
N GLY A 219 -13.25 18.05 18.57
CA GLY A 219 -12.40 17.35 19.54
C GLY A 219 -11.14 16.70 18.96
N GLY A 220 -10.90 16.84 17.65
CA GLY A 220 -9.71 16.30 17.00
C GLY A 220 -8.41 16.94 17.48
N ARG A 221 -7.43 16.09 17.81
CA ARG A 221 -6.08 16.50 18.23
C ARG A 221 -5.04 15.74 17.43
N ASN A 222 -4.05 16.48 16.92
CA ASN A 222 -2.90 15.88 16.25
C ASN A 222 -1.71 15.85 17.20
N ASP A 223 -1.06 14.71 17.28
CA ASP A 223 0.27 14.53 17.89
C ASP A 223 1.35 14.14 16.88
N LEU A 224 0.97 13.78 15.66
CA LEU A 224 1.87 13.53 14.53
C LEU A 224 1.56 14.50 13.39
N TYR A 225 2.55 15.33 13.06
CA TYR A 225 2.44 16.44 12.10
C TYR A 225 3.52 16.40 11.00
N ASP A 226 4.42 15.42 11.06
CA ASP A 226 5.42 15.13 10.04
C ASP A 226 5.61 13.61 9.87
N GLY A 227 6.39 13.23 8.86
CA GLY A 227 6.71 11.84 8.57
C GLY A 227 5.61 11.09 7.80
N ALA A 228 5.66 9.76 7.90
CA ALA A 228 4.84 8.84 7.11
C ALA A 228 3.38 8.76 7.56
N PHE A 229 3.09 9.20 8.78
CA PHE A 229 1.78 9.11 9.40
C PHE A 229 1.44 10.45 10.03
N LEU A 230 0.29 11.01 9.64
CA LEU A 230 -0.22 12.28 10.14
C LEU A 230 -1.55 12.03 10.83
N GLY A 231 -1.77 12.64 11.99
CA GLY A 231 -3.04 12.57 12.70
C GLY A 231 -2.91 12.43 14.20
N GLY A 232 -3.99 11.95 14.82
CA GLY A 232 -4.10 11.69 16.24
C GLY A 232 -5.48 11.13 16.58
N TYR A 233 -6.08 11.54 17.70
CA TYR A 233 -7.36 11.03 18.18
C TYR A 233 -8.45 12.10 18.15
N MET A 234 -9.71 11.64 18.23
CA MET A 234 -10.87 12.49 18.48
C MET A 234 -11.51 12.09 19.81
N ASP A 235 -11.91 13.09 20.58
CA ASP A 235 -12.63 12.86 21.84
C ASP A 235 -14.07 12.35 21.57
N PHE A 236 -14.53 11.42 22.39
CA PHE A 236 -15.95 11.05 22.46
C PHE A 236 -16.78 12.21 23.04
N ASN A 237 -18.07 12.25 22.68
CA ASN A 237 -19.03 13.12 23.36
C ASN A 237 -19.17 12.70 24.83
N LYS A 238 -19.49 13.65 25.73
CA LYS A 238 -19.46 13.46 27.21
C LYS A 238 -20.19 12.23 27.75
N ASN A 239 -21.17 11.68 27.01
CA ASN A 239 -22.00 10.54 27.43
C ASN A 239 -21.69 9.26 26.61
N LYS A 240 -20.49 9.17 26.02
CA LYS A 240 -20.05 8.05 25.18
C LYS A 240 -18.71 7.54 25.68
N GLU A 241 -18.54 6.23 25.67
CA GLU A 241 -17.32 5.52 26.11
C GLU A 241 -16.86 4.55 25.02
N SER A 242 -15.60 4.12 25.10
CA SER A 242 -14.92 3.24 24.12
C SER A 242 -15.23 1.76 24.32
#